data_AF-A0A3D3BQS8-F1
#
_entry.id   AF-A0A3D3BQS8-F1
#
_cell.length_a   1.000
_cell.length_b   1.000
_cell.length_c   1.000
_cell.angle_alpha   90.00
_cell.angle_beta   90.00
_cell.angle_gamma   90.00
#
_symmetry.space_group_name_H-M   'P 1'
#
loop_
_entity.id
_entity.type
_entity.pdbx_description
1 polymer ?
#
loop_
_entity_poly.entity_id
_entity_poly.type
_entity_poly.pdbx_seq_one_letter_code
_entity_poly.pdbx_strand_id
1 'polypeptide(L)'
;MSIGERNLGLPAGTFTWRGPFEPAADPQWQAFQRGDINEREYWAIQAQKFAEVTGRSPDMASMMAPFYAGDEEEIVRPGARELIGDAKAAGIRVGMHTNDLTSFHNREWIDRMSILKEFDVVVEGRTDGLYKPDPEAYLLMVKRMGMEPSDIVFID
;
A
#
# COMPACT_ATOMS: atom_id res chain seq x y z
N MET A 1 10.88 15.38 -6.20
CA MET A 1 11.68 14.38 -5.45
C MET A 1 10.68 13.52 -4.69
N SER A 2 10.80 12.20 -4.76
CA SER A 2 9.94 11.33 -3.95
C SER A 2 10.38 11.32 -2.48
N ILE A 3 9.48 10.97 -1.56
CA ILE A 3 9.81 10.78 -0.14
C ILE A 3 10.96 9.77 0.04
N GLY A 4 10.94 8.68 -0.73
CA GLY A 4 12.00 7.67 -0.72
C GLY A 4 13.35 8.22 -1.16
N GLU A 5 13.42 8.97 -2.27
CA GLU A 5 14.66 9.62 -2.72
C GLU A 5 15.22 10.57 -1.66
N ARG A 6 14.36 11.41 -1.07
CA ARG A 6 14.74 12.36 -0.02
C ARG A 6 15.28 11.63 1.22
N ASN A 7 14.59 10.60 1.68
CA ASN A 7 14.95 9.82 2.86
C ASN A 7 16.23 9.00 2.67
N LEU A 8 16.60 8.71 1.41
CA LEU A 8 17.85 8.04 1.04
C LEU A 8 18.98 9.03 0.72
N GLY A 9 18.72 10.34 0.71
CA GLY A 9 19.70 11.36 0.29
C GLY A 9 20.04 11.28 -1.20
N LEU A 10 19.14 10.77 -2.03
CA LEU A 10 19.33 10.60 -3.47
C LEU A 10 18.89 11.85 -4.24
N PRO A 11 19.53 12.15 -5.40
CA PRO A 11 19.05 13.17 -6.32
C PRO A 11 17.59 12.91 -6.76
N ALA A 12 16.85 13.99 -6.99
CA ALA A 12 15.48 13.88 -7.50
C ALA A 12 15.46 13.20 -8.88
N GLY A 13 14.57 12.23 -9.09
CA GLY A 13 14.49 11.49 -10.35
C GLY A 13 15.48 10.34 -10.48
N THR A 14 16.12 9.93 -9.39
CA THR A 14 16.93 8.70 -9.34
C THR A 14 16.06 7.47 -9.62
N PHE A 15 14.85 7.41 -9.05
CA PHE A 15 13.90 6.34 -9.36
C PHE A 15 13.06 6.75 -10.57
N THR A 16 13.45 6.25 -11.74
CA THR A 16 12.79 6.49 -13.03
C THR A 16 11.64 5.52 -13.31
N TRP A 17 11.55 4.43 -12.55
CA TRP A 17 10.45 3.46 -12.58
C TRP A 17 9.41 3.86 -11.54
N ARG A 18 8.27 4.38 -11.99
CA ARG A 18 7.21 4.90 -11.11
C ARG A 18 5.89 4.16 -11.26
N GLY A 19 5.90 3.01 -11.94
CA GLY A 19 4.74 2.16 -12.10
C GLY A 19 3.46 2.92 -12.48
N PRO A 20 2.38 2.81 -11.68
CA PRO A 20 1.10 3.45 -11.99
C PRO A 20 1.13 4.98 -12.00
N PHE A 21 2.14 5.61 -11.38
CA PHE A 21 2.23 7.07 -11.30
C PHE A 21 2.80 7.70 -12.57
N GLU A 22 3.60 6.96 -13.34
CA GLU A 22 4.14 7.41 -14.63
C GLU A 22 4.25 6.23 -15.62
N PRO A 23 3.12 5.61 -16.02
CA PRO A 23 3.13 4.35 -16.78
C PRO A 23 3.92 4.44 -18.10
N ALA A 24 3.93 5.61 -18.74
CA ALA A 24 4.65 5.83 -20.00
C ALA A 24 6.17 5.71 -19.85
N ALA A 25 6.70 5.98 -18.65
CA ALA A 25 8.14 5.97 -18.35
C ALA A 25 8.63 4.63 -17.78
N ASP A 26 7.74 3.66 -17.54
CA ASP A 26 8.07 2.38 -16.88
C ASP A 26 7.73 1.18 -17.79
N PRO A 27 8.68 0.70 -18.62
CA PRO A 27 8.44 -0.43 -19.53
C PRO A 27 8.04 -1.73 -18.82
N GLN A 28 8.54 -1.97 -17.59
CA GLN A 28 8.16 -3.14 -16.82
C GLN A 28 6.72 -3.05 -16.34
N TRP A 29 6.27 -1.85 -15.94
CA TRP A 29 4.85 -1.64 -15.61
C TRP A 29 3.95 -1.87 -16.82
N GLN A 30 4.34 -1.39 -18.00
CA GLN A 30 3.59 -1.65 -19.23
C GLN A 30 3.55 -3.15 -19.59
N ALA A 31 4.65 -3.88 -19.37
CA ALA A 31 4.69 -5.33 -19.54
C ALA A 31 3.74 -6.05 -18.59
N PHE A 32 3.70 -5.64 -17.32
CA PHE A 32 2.73 -6.12 -16.34
C PHE A 32 1.28 -5.83 -16.79
N GLN A 33 0.99 -4.62 -17.26
CA GLN A 33 -0.34 -4.26 -17.76
C GLN A 33 -0.78 -5.05 -18.99
N ARG A 34 0.16 -5.50 -19.83
CA ARG A 34 -0.11 -6.38 -20.98
C ARG A 34 -0.23 -7.86 -20.59
N GLY A 35 0.12 -8.22 -19.36
CA GLY A 35 0.18 -9.62 -18.90
C GLY A 35 1.43 -10.37 -19.35
N ASP A 36 2.46 -9.67 -19.85
CA ASP A 36 3.73 -10.26 -20.28
C ASP A 36 4.56 -10.77 -19.08
N ILE A 37 4.39 -10.11 -17.93
CA ILE A 37 4.93 -10.51 -16.63
C ILE A 37 3.83 -10.41 -15.57
N ASN A 38 3.93 -11.21 -14.52
CA ASN A 38 3.02 -11.11 -13.39
C ASN A 38 3.50 -10.07 -12.35
N GLU A 39 2.63 -9.76 -11.39
CA GLU A 39 2.91 -8.77 -10.34
C GLU A 39 4.15 -9.11 -9.51
N ARG A 40 4.36 -10.38 -9.16
CA ARG A 40 5.52 -10.81 -8.38
C ARG A 40 6.82 -10.59 -9.15
N GLU A 41 6.83 -10.87 -10.45
CA GLU A 41 7.98 -10.62 -11.32
C GLU A 41 8.27 -9.13 -11.43
N TYR A 42 7.24 -8.30 -11.62
CA TYR A 42 7.38 -6.84 -11.65
C TYR A 42 8.04 -6.32 -10.37
N TRP A 43 7.51 -6.69 -9.20
CA TRP A 43 8.04 -6.23 -7.91
C TRP A 43 9.45 -6.75 -7.61
N ALA A 44 9.77 -7.98 -8.01
CA ALA A 44 11.13 -8.50 -7.89
C ALA A 44 12.14 -7.69 -8.73
N ILE A 45 11.76 -7.30 -9.95
CA ILE A 45 12.61 -6.44 -10.79
C ILE A 45 12.81 -5.07 -10.14
N GLN A 46 11.77 -4.45 -9.59
CA GLN A 46 11.91 -3.13 -8.96
C GLN A 46 12.75 -3.19 -7.67
N ALA A 47 12.60 -4.24 -6.87
CA ALA A 47 13.44 -4.46 -5.68
C ALA A 47 14.92 -4.65 -6.06
N GLN A 48 15.19 -5.36 -7.17
CA GLN A 48 16.54 -5.53 -7.70
C GLN A 48 17.16 -4.20 -8.15
N LYS A 49 16.43 -3.39 -8.94
CA LYS A 49 16.90 -2.05 -9.35
C LYS A 49 17.14 -1.12 -8.16
N PHE A 50 16.26 -1.20 -7.15
CA PHE A 50 16.42 -0.45 -5.91
C PHE A 50 17.72 -0.84 -5.19
N ALA A 51 18.03 -2.14 -5.09
CA ALA A 51 19.27 -2.64 -4.51
C ALA A 51 20.51 -2.15 -5.28
N GLU A 52 20.46 -2.13 -6.62
CA GLU A 52 21.57 -1.63 -7.46
C GLU A 52 21.87 -0.15 -7.22
N VAL A 53 20.84 0.67 -7.02
CA VAL A 53 21.00 2.11 -6.75
C VAL A 53 21.45 2.37 -5.30
N THR A 54 20.96 1.61 -4.34
CA THR A 54 21.08 1.94 -2.91
C THR A 54 22.10 1.08 -2.15
N GLY A 55 22.54 -0.04 -2.74
CA GLY A 55 23.35 -1.05 -2.07
C GLY A 55 22.61 -1.86 -0.99
N ARG A 56 21.28 -1.71 -0.88
CA ARG A 56 20.45 -2.41 0.09
C ARG A 56 20.01 -3.79 -0.42
N SER A 57 19.34 -4.56 0.43
CA SER A 57 18.81 -5.89 0.07
C SER A 57 17.77 -5.81 -1.08
N PRO A 58 17.76 -6.79 -2.01
CA PRO A 58 16.84 -6.82 -3.14
C PRO A 58 15.48 -7.44 -2.75
N ASP A 59 14.85 -6.89 -1.72
CA ASP A 59 13.55 -7.34 -1.22
C ASP A 59 12.57 -6.18 -1.03
N MET A 60 11.27 -6.51 -1.05
CA MET A 60 10.20 -5.51 -0.95
C MET A 60 10.23 -4.72 0.35
N ALA A 61 10.58 -5.34 1.48
CA ALA A 61 10.64 -4.64 2.75
C ALA A 61 11.75 -3.57 2.74
N SER A 62 12.93 -3.90 2.21
CA SER A 62 14.04 -2.98 2.05
C SER A 62 13.72 -1.83 1.10
N MET A 63 13.04 -2.13 -0.02
CA MET A 63 12.61 -1.13 -1.00
C MET A 63 11.55 -0.17 -0.45
N MET A 64 10.56 -0.68 0.28
CA MET A 64 9.43 0.12 0.76
C MET A 64 9.74 0.93 2.02
N ALA A 65 10.69 0.47 2.85
CA ALA A 65 11.01 1.13 4.12
C ALA A 65 11.28 2.65 4.01
N PRO A 66 12.07 3.16 3.05
CA PRO A 66 12.28 4.60 2.89
C PRO A 66 11.04 5.37 2.46
N PHE A 67 10.08 4.73 1.77
CA PHE A 67 8.85 5.39 1.34
C PHE A 67 7.83 5.55 2.47
N TYR A 68 7.95 4.73 3.51
CA TYR A 68 7.12 4.77 4.71
C TYR A 68 7.82 5.39 5.93
N ALA A 69 9.02 5.93 5.74
CA ALA A 69 9.73 6.68 6.76
C ALA A 69 9.32 8.16 6.70
N GLY A 70 9.04 8.76 7.86
CA GLY A 70 8.64 10.16 7.98
C GLY A 70 7.34 10.35 8.73
N ASP A 71 6.84 11.58 8.70
CA ASP A 71 5.61 11.99 9.35
C ASP A 71 4.39 11.44 8.62
N GLU A 72 3.31 11.21 9.37
CA GLU A 72 2.10 10.60 8.84
C GLU A 72 1.49 11.44 7.71
N GLU A 73 1.54 12.76 7.81
CA GLU A 73 1.03 13.70 6.81
C GLU A 73 1.74 13.61 5.46
N GLU A 74 2.98 13.12 5.42
CA GLU A 74 3.73 12.92 4.18
C GLU A 74 3.44 11.55 3.54
N ILE A 75 3.05 10.57 4.34
CA ILE A 75 2.83 9.17 3.92
C ILE A 75 1.35 8.96 3.54
N VAL A 76 0.43 9.56 4.30
CA VAL A 76 -1.01 9.41 4.13
C VAL A 76 -1.53 10.51 3.21
N ARG A 77 -2.23 10.11 2.15
CA ARG A 77 -2.85 11.07 1.22
C ARG A 77 -3.91 11.90 1.95
N PRO A 78 -3.91 13.23 1.84
CA PRO A 78 -4.92 14.08 2.49
C PRO A 78 -6.35 13.70 2.15
N GLY A 79 -6.63 13.37 0.88
CA GLY A 79 -7.96 12.96 0.44
C GLY A 79 -8.45 11.63 1.06
N ALA A 80 -7.54 10.72 1.44
CA ALA A 80 -7.93 9.51 2.18
C ALA A 80 -8.39 9.87 3.60
N ARG A 81 -7.69 10.81 4.25
CA ARG A 81 -8.03 11.30 5.59
C ARG A 81 -9.36 12.06 5.59
N GLU A 82 -9.57 12.92 4.60
CA GLU A 82 -10.83 13.64 4.39
C GLU A 82 -12.00 12.68 4.16
N LEU A 83 -11.85 11.72 3.24
CA LEU A 83 -12.89 10.74 2.93
C LEU A 83 -13.30 9.91 4.16
N ILE A 84 -12.31 9.44 4.94
CA ILE A 84 -12.58 8.68 6.17
C ILE A 84 -13.28 9.57 7.19
N GLY A 85 -12.85 10.83 7.34
CA GLY A 85 -13.48 11.80 8.24
C GLY A 85 -14.94 12.07 7.87
N ASP A 86 -15.22 12.37 6.61
CA ASP A 86 -16.57 12.64 6.10
C ASP A 86 -17.50 11.43 6.25
N ALA A 87 -17.00 10.23 5.92
CA ALA A 87 -17.75 8.99 6.09
C ALA A 87 -18.16 8.80 7.56
N LYS A 88 -17.23 8.95 8.50
CA LYS A 88 -17.51 8.79 9.94
C LYS A 88 -18.44 9.89 10.46
N ALA A 89 -18.29 11.13 10.01
CA ALA A 89 -19.20 12.22 10.36
C ALA A 89 -20.64 11.97 9.88
N ALA A 90 -20.80 11.27 8.76
CA ALA A 90 -22.09 10.81 8.24
C ALA A 90 -22.60 9.51 8.89
N GLY A 91 -21.87 8.91 9.84
CA GLY A 91 -22.23 7.64 10.48
C GLY A 91 -21.99 6.41 9.59
N ILE A 92 -21.18 6.54 8.54
CA ILE A 92 -20.79 5.43 7.66
C ILE A 92 -19.63 4.69 8.31
N ARG A 93 -19.75 3.36 8.39
CA ARG A 93 -18.71 2.48 8.91
C ARG A 93 -17.54 2.40 7.93
N VAL A 94 -16.31 2.44 8.42
CA VAL A 94 -15.10 2.41 7.58
C VAL A 94 -14.23 1.23 7.99
N GLY A 95 -13.74 0.46 7.02
CA GLY A 95 -12.81 -0.62 7.29
C GLY A 95 -11.62 -0.64 6.35
N MET A 96 -10.54 -1.29 6.78
CA MET A 96 -9.30 -1.45 6.04
C MET A 96 -9.12 -2.89 5.59
N HIS A 97 -8.91 -3.09 4.30
CA HIS A 97 -8.64 -4.40 3.71
C HIS A 97 -7.28 -4.41 3.00
N THR A 98 -6.28 -5.02 3.64
CA THR A 98 -4.86 -4.90 3.25
C THR A 98 -4.15 -6.26 3.25
N ASN A 99 -3.25 -6.47 2.30
CA ASN A 99 -2.47 -7.72 2.21
C ASN A 99 -1.21 -7.69 3.12
N ASP A 100 -0.58 -6.53 3.30
CA ASP A 100 0.84 -6.47 3.69
C ASP A 100 1.17 -5.49 4.83
N LEU A 101 0.18 -5.05 5.61
CA LEU A 101 0.43 -4.09 6.70
C LEU A 101 1.50 -4.60 7.68
N THR A 102 1.39 -5.84 8.16
CA THR A 102 2.37 -6.40 9.10
C THR A 102 3.57 -7.06 8.40
N SER A 103 3.54 -7.13 7.06
CA SER A 103 4.70 -7.52 6.24
C SER A 103 5.70 -6.38 6.11
N PHE A 104 5.22 -5.13 6.04
CA PHE A 104 6.06 -3.95 5.83
C PHE A 104 6.33 -3.14 7.09
N HIS A 105 5.48 -3.25 8.11
CA HIS A 105 5.55 -2.37 9.27
C HIS A 105 5.67 -3.15 10.58
N ASN A 106 6.57 -2.67 11.44
CA ASN A 106 6.66 -3.16 12.81
C ASN A 106 5.53 -2.56 13.67
N ARG A 107 5.40 -3.08 14.89
CA ARG A 107 4.35 -2.66 15.83
C ARG A 107 4.42 -1.16 16.17
N GLU A 108 5.62 -0.64 16.37
CA GLU A 108 5.85 0.76 16.69
C GLU A 108 5.34 1.70 15.59
N TRP A 109 5.63 1.38 14.32
CA TRP A 109 5.13 2.15 13.19
C TRP A 109 3.60 2.12 13.15
N ILE A 110 2.99 0.93 13.28
CA ILE A 110 1.53 0.76 13.27
C ILE A 110 0.87 1.59 14.39
N ASP A 111 1.39 1.51 15.61
CA ASP A 111 0.81 2.21 16.77
C ASP A 111 0.90 3.75 16.65
N ARG A 112 1.90 4.24 15.91
CA ARG A 112 2.10 5.67 15.62
C ARG A 112 1.12 6.22 14.60
N MET A 113 0.72 5.44 13.59
CA MET A 113 -0.18 5.92 12.52
C MET A 113 -1.60 6.15 13.06
N SER A 114 -1.99 7.42 13.19
CA SER A 114 -3.30 7.81 13.72
C SER A 114 -4.44 7.34 12.82
N ILE A 115 -4.27 7.39 11.49
CA ILE A 115 -5.28 6.98 10.52
C ILE A 115 -5.69 5.51 10.70
N LEU A 116 -4.78 4.64 11.13
CA LEU A 116 -5.09 3.22 11.34
C LEU A 116 -6.10 3.01 12.48
N LYS A 117 -6.19 3.97 13.40
CA LYS A 117 -7.16 3.95 14.52
C LYS A 117 -8.55 4.42 14.09
N GLU A 118 -8.69 4.97 12.88
CA GLU A 118 -9.96 5.45 12.38
C GLU A 118 -10.83 4.33 11.81
N PHE A 119 -10.26 3.16 11.50
CA PHE A 119 -10.97 2.02 10.95
C PHE A 119 -11.67 1.20 12.03
N ASP A 120 -12.95 0.91 11.82
CA ASP A 120 -13.77 0.09 12.73
C ASP A 120 -13.50 -1.41 12.57
N VAL A 121 -12.98 -1.80 11.40
CA VAL A 121 -12.73 -3.17 11.00
C VAL A 121 -11.44 -3.23 10.21
N VAL A 122 -10.62 -4.24 10.49
CA VAL A 122 -9.43 -4.54 9.71
C VAL A 122 -9.48 -6.00 9.27
N VAL A 123 -9.18 -6.23 7.99
CA VAL A 123 -8.78 -7.54 7.46
C VAL A 123 -7.37 -7.40 6.91
N GLU A 124 -6.44 -8.15 7.48
CA GLU A 124 -5.01 -8.10 7.17
C GLU A 124 -4.50 -9.49 6.77
N GLY A 125 -3.88 -9.58 5.60
CA GLY A 125 -3.60 -10.85 4.95
C GLY A 125 -2.78 -11.83 5.77
N ARG A 126 -1.76 -11.34 6.48
CA ARG A 126 -0.91 -12.20 7.32
C ARG A 126 -1.61 -12.69 8.59
N THR A 127 -2.39 -11.83 9.22
CA THR A 127 -3.14 -12.10 10.46
C THR A 127 -4.32 -13.03 10.20
N ASP A 128 -5.00 -12.83 9.07
CA ASP A 128 -6.22 -13.56 8.72
C ASP A 128 -5.96 -14.77 7.80
N GLY A 129 -4.79 -14.85 7.18
CA GLY A 129 -4.40 -15.93 6.27
C GLY A 129 -5.09 -15.88 4.90
N LEU A 130 -5.75 -14.76 4.57
CA LEU A 130 -6.51 -14.55 3.33
C LEU A 130 -6.03 -13.28 2.62
N TYR A 131 -5.68 -13.38 1.35
CA TYR A 131 -5.08 -12.28 0.59
C TYR A 131 -5.97 -11.92 -0.60
N LYS A 132 -6.15 -10.62 -0.85
CA LYS A 132 -6.69 -10.15 -2.12
C LYS A 132 -5.81 -10.66 -3.26
N PRO A 133 -6.38 -11.10 -4.40
CA PRO A 133 -7.79 -10.98 -4.79
C PRO A 133 -8.66 -12.23 -4.49
N ASP A 134 -8.28 -13.09 -3.55
CA ASP A 134 -9.11 -14.25 -3.16
C ASP A 134 -10.51 -13.79 -2.70
N PRO A 135 -11.61 -14.30 -3.29
CA PRO A 135 -12.98 -13.98 -2.88
C PRO A 135 -13.25 -14.13 -1.38
N GLU A 136 -12.62 -15.11 -0.71
CA GLU A 136 -12.80 -15.35 0.73
C GLU A 136 -12.30 -14.18 1.58
N ALA A 137 -11.28 -13.45 1.12
CA ALA A 137 -10.76 -12.27 1.80
C ALA A 137 -11.81 -11.14 1.84
N TYR A 138 -12.55 -10.96 0.74
CA TYR A 138 -13.65 -10.00 0.64
C TYR A 138 -14.86 -10.43 1.46
N LEU A 139 -15.23 -11.72 1.44
CA LEU A 139 -16.33 -12.25 2.24
C LEU A 139 -16.05 -12.12 3.74
N LEU A 140 -14.80 -12.29 4.17
CA LEU A 140 -14.39 -12.03 5.55
C LEU A 140 -14.58 -10.56 5.92
N MET A 141 -14.21 -9.63 5.03
CA MET A 141 -14.42 -8.20 5.23
C MET A 141 -15.91 -7.85 5.37
N VAL A 142 -16.75 -8.33 4.45
CA VAL A 142 -18.22 -8.18 4.51
C VAL A 142 -18.76 -8.67 5.86
N LYS A 143 -18.36 -9.89 6.25
CA LYS A 143 -18.78 -10.49 7.52
C LYS A 143 -18.39 -9.64 8.74
N ARG A 144 -17.19 -9.07 8.76
CA ARG A 144 -16.73 -8.21 9.87
C ARG A 144 -17.37 -6.83 9.88
N MET A 145 -17.65 -6.28 8.70
CA MET A 145 -18.41 -5.04 8.56
C MET A 145 -19.85 -5.21 9.07
N GLY A 146 -20.41 -6.42 8.94
CA GLY A 146 -21.77 -6.73 9.39
C GLY A 146 -22.83 -6.01 8.56
N MET A 147 -22.56 -5.84 7.26
CA MET A 147 -23.40 -5.14 6.30
C MET A 147 -23.64 -6.04 5.09
N GLU A 148 -24.71 -5.77 4.34
CA GLU A 148 -24.93 -6.44 3.05
C GLU A 148 -23.87 -5.99 2.04
N PRO A 149 -23.35 -6.87 1.17
CA PRO A 149 -22.39 -6.49 0.15
C PRO A 149 -22.83 -5.31 -0.73
N SER A 150 -24.13 -5.19 -1.00
CA SER A 150 -24.71 -4.09 -1.79
C SER A 150 -24.59 -2.73 -1.14
N ASP A 151 -24.35 -2.68 0.17
CA ASP A 151 -24.22 -1.45 0.96
C ASP A 151 -22.76 -1.09 1.22
N ILE A 152 -21.81 -1.83 0.63
CA ILE A 152 -20.37 -1.61 0.79
C ILE A 152 -19.77 -1.12 -0.53
N VAL A 153 -19.09 0.02 -0.47
CA VAL A 153 -18.23 0.49 -1.55
C VAL A 153 -16.79 0.09 -1.24
N PHE A 154 -16.15 -0.65 -2.15
CA PHE A 154 -14.75 -1.04 -2.05
C PHE A 154 -13.87 -0.14 -2.92
N ILE A 155 -12.74 0.31 -2.37
CA ILE A 155 -11.75 1.18 -3.02
C ILE A 155 -10.38 0.51 -2.85
N ASP A 156 -9.69 0.23 -3.96
CA ASP A 156 -8.32 -0.35 -4.02
C ASP A 156 -7.41 0.52 -4.89
#